data_AF-A0A2R6LJ53-F1
#
_entry.id   AF-A0A2R6LJ53-F1
#
_cell.length_a   1.000
_cell.length_b   1.000
_cell.length_c   1.000
_cell.angle_alpha   90.00
_cell.angle_beta   90.00
_cell.angle_gamma   90.00
#
_symmetry.space_group_name_H-M   'P 1'
#
loop_
_entity.id
_entity.type
_entity.pdbx_description
1 polymer ?
#
loop_
_entity_poly.entity_id
_entity_poly.type
_entity_poly.pdbx_seq_one_letter_code
_entity_poly.pdbx_strand_id
1 'polypeptide(L)'
;MHTTQELESASFEYRVDGDVVSRETVMPSVTSEDRLGVVMGTGGEGLGAGSFILSCIIAFYDHLGETREEDFFEYPDYYTFQTSADLADYRMLDIYPDHKNVSVEPTAEQLLRAINDRAITTLLVPDISPTSQDVADITLQSAHRRIDHCYTYAPDGCPSNVDFSIRHPRQPVHDWFKTTTESLHGDSTTCVPLFGPDDDWILQQFREISVEQALERLPV
;
A
#
# COMPACT_ATOMS: atom_id res chain seq x y z
N MET A 1 7.26 15.05 -9.76
CA MET A 1 8.21 14.05 -9.23
C MET A 1 8.02 12.80 -10.05
N HIS A 2 9.10 12.14 -10.45
CA HIS A 2 9.03 10.84 -11.11
C HIS A 2 9.82 9.87 -10.25
N THR A 3 9.12 8.99 -9.51
CA THR A 3 9.74 8.02 -8.61
C THR A 3 10.82 7.18 -9.32
N THR A 4 10.66 6.93 -10.62
CA THR A 4 11.61 6.22 -11.50
C THR A 4 12.92 6.94 -11.76
N GLN A 5 13.04 8.23 -11.45
CA GLN A 5 14.32 8.96 -11.55
C GLN A 5 15.19 8.77 -10.30
N GLU A 6 14.58 8.34 -9.20
CA GLU A 6 15.19 8.29 -7.87
C GLU A 6 15.31 6.87 -7.31
N LEU A 7 14.44 5.97 -7.77
CA LEU A 7 14.42 4.55 -7.41
C LEU A 7 14.35 3.70 -8.67
N GLU A 8 15.00 2.54 -8.59
CA GLU A 8 14.97 1.47 -9.59
C GLU A 8 14.72 0.13 -8.91
N SER A 9 14.40 -0.93 -9.66
CA SER A 9 14.14 -2.26 -9.09
C SER A 9 15.28 -2.75 -8.20
N ALA A 10 16.54 -2.44 -8.55
CA ALA A 10 17.72 -2.78 -7.76
C ALA A 10 17.86 -2.01 -6.44
N SER A 11 17.05 -0.96 -6.22
CA SER A 11 17.00 -0.22 -4.96
C SER A 11 16.30 -1.00 -3.84
N PHE A 12 15.59 -2.08 -4.17
CA PHE A 12 14.80 -2.87 -3.23
C PHE A 12 15.46 -4.21 -2.93
N GLU A 13 15.48 -4.57 -1.65
CA GLU A 13 15.88 -5.88 -1.16
C GLU A 13 14.69 -6.55 -0.46
N TYR A 14 14.36 -7.76 -0.89
CA TYR A 14 13.28 -8.57 -0.34
C TYR A 14 13.90 -9.69 0.50
N ARG A 15 13.37 -9.93 1.70
CA ARG A 15 13.88 -11.00 2.58
C ARG A 15 12.77 -11.85 3.17
N VAL A 16 13.05 -13.15 3.27
CA VAL A 16 12.26 -14.15 4.01
C VAL A 16 13.22 -14.84 4.98
N ASP A 17 12.87 -14.88 6.26
CA ASP A 17 13.73 -15.45 7.32
C ASP A 17 15.19 -14.93 7.33
N GLY A 18 15.39 -13.70 6.85
CA GLY A 18 16.70 -13.05 6.75
C GLY A 18 17.45 -13.30 5.44
N ASP A 19 17.03 -14.27 4.63
CA ASP A 19 17.63 -14.57 3.33
C ASP A 19 17.09 -13.63 2.24
N VAL A 20 17.98 -13.13 1.36
CA VAL A 20 17.58 -12.29 0.23
C VAL A 20 16.93 -13.14 -0.85
N VAL A 21 15.73 -12.74 -1.27
CA VAL A 21 14.92 -13.41 -2.29
C VAL A 21 14.54 -12.44 -3.42
N SER A 22 13.98 -12.97 -4.51
CA SER A 22 13.45 -12.12 -5.57
C SER A 22 12.10 -11.52 -5.18
N ARG A 23 11.70 -10.43 -5.85
CA ARG A 23 10.39 -9.79 -5.65
C ARG A 23 9.24 -10.79 -5.86
N GLU A 24 9.34 -11.60 -6.91
CA GLU A 24 8.32 -12.58 -7.33
C GLU A 24 8.15 -13.72 -6.32
N THR A 25 9.09 -13.87 -5.38
CA THR A 25 8.98 -14.85 -4.30
C THR A 25 7.94 -14.42 -3.26
N VAL A 26 7.73 -13.11 -3.08
CA VAL A 26 6.93 -12.54 -1.97
C VAL A 26 5.78 -11.65 -2.43
N MET A 27 5.81 -11.17 -3.68
CA MET A 27 4.84 -10.25 -4.24
C MET A 27 4.38 -10.71 -5.63
N PRO A 28 3.12 -10.42 -6.03
CA PRO A 28 2.62 -10.78 -7.34
C PRO A 28 3.35 -10.02 -8.45
N SER A 29 3.37 -10.60 -9.65
CA SER A 29 3.75 -9.87 -10.87
C SER A 29 2.82 -8.67 -11.07
N VAL A 30 3.35 -7.60 -11.66
CA VAL A 30 2.59 -6.37 -11.94
C VAL A 30 2.47 -6.16 -13.44
N THR A 31 1.27 -5.83 -13.88
CA THR A 31 0.90 -5.46 -15.23
C THR A 31 0.10 -4.15 -15.21
N SER A 32 -0.24 -3.60 -16.38
CA SER A 32 -1.06 -2.39 -16.46
C SER A 32 -2.49 -2.57 -15.94
N GLU A 33 -2.97 -3.81 -15.80
CA GLU A 33 -4.33 -4.12 -15.34
C GLU A 33 -4.43 -4.31 -13.82
N ASP A 34 -3.29 -4.44 -13.14
CA ASP A 34 -3.25 -4.68 -11.69
C ASP A 34 -3.59 -3.43 -10.89
N ARG A 35 -4.37 -3.63 -9.82
CA ARG A 35 -4.92 -2.54 -9.01
C ARG A 35 -4.61 -2.78 -7.55
N LEU A 36 -3.86 -1.86 -6.96
CA LEU A 36 -3.48 -1.87 -5.55
C LEU A 36 -4.46 -1.03 -4.73
N GLY A 37 -4.96 -1.57 -3.63
CA GLY A 37 -5.72 -0.84 -2.64
C GLY A 37 -5.03 -0.88 -1.29
N VAL A 38 -4.82 0.27 -0.66
CA VAL A 38 -4.31 0.37 0.71
C VAL A 38 -5.38 0.99 1.59
N VAL A 39 -5.88 0.20 2.53
CA VAL A 39 -6.97 0.58 3.42
C VAL A 39 -6.39 1.10 4.72
N MET A 40 -6.91 2.22 5.23
CA MET A 40 -6.45 2.82 6.48
C MET A 40 -7.55 3.47 7.34
N GLY A 41 -7.43 3.30 8.65
CA GLY A 41 -8.25 3.92 9.69
C GLY A 41 -7.94 5.40 9.91
N THR A 42 -6.68 5.78 9.74
CA THR A 42 -6.16 7.15 9.84
C THR A 42 -5.32 7.50 8.63
N GLY A 43 -5.32 8.76 8.18
CA GLY A 43 -4.61 9.14 6.96
C GLY A 43 -3.11 8.83 6.98
N GLY A 44 -2.44 8.90 8.14
CA GLY A 44 -0.99 8.68 8.24
C GLY A 44 -0.54 7.22 8.28
N GLU A 45 -1.40 6.27 8.69
CA GLU A 45 -0.94 4.90 8.96
C GLU A 45 -0.51 4.13 7.71
N GLY A 46 -1.07 4.49 6.54
CA GLY A 46 -0.74 3.84 5.27
C GLY A 46 0.72 4.00 4.88
N LEU A 47 1.47 4.90 5.51
CA LEU A 47 2.93 4.97 5.37
C LEU A 47 3.62 3.67 5.76
N GLY A 48 3.03 2.88 6.67
CA GLY A 48 3.50 1.53 7.01
C GLY A 48 3.53 0.55 5.84
N ALA A 49 2.81 0.86 4.75
CA ALA A 49 2.80 0.11 3.49
C ALA A 49 3.70 0.72 2.39
N GLY A 50 4.41 1.80 2.68
CA GLY A 50 5.12 2.61 1.68
C GLY A 50 6.12 1.84 0.82
N SER A 51 6.89 0.92 1.40
CA SER A 51 7.87 0.09 0.69
C SER A 51 7.19 -0.87 -0.28
N PHE A 52 6.03 -1.42 0.09
CA PHE A 52 5.22 -2.27 -0.78
C PHE A 52 4.65 -1.45 -1.93
N ILE A 53 4.07 -0.28 -1.64
CA ILE A 53 3.54 0.66 -2.64
C ILE A 53 4.63 1.02 -3.66
N LEU A 54 5.80 1.47 -3.19
CA LEU A 54 6.92 1.87 -4.04
C LEU A 54 7.48 0.70 -4.86
N SER A 55 7.59 -0.50 -4.29
CA SER A 55 7.97 -1.70 -5.02
C SER A 55 6.99 -2.01 -6.17
N CYS A 56 5.68 -1.89 -5.94
CA CYS A 56 4.67 -2.07 -6.99
C CYS A 56 4.69 -0.96 -8.05
N ILE A 57 5.05 0.28 -7.69
CA ILE A 57 5.16 1.40 -8.63
C ILE A 57 6.33 1.21 -9.56
N ILE A 58 7.50 0.85 -9.01
CA ILE A 58 8.68 0.57 -9.82
C ILE A 58 8.43 -0.63 -10.74
N ALA A 59 7.84 -1.71 -10.24
CA ALA A 59 7.47 -2.86 -11.08
C ALA A 59 6.47 -2.49 -12.20
N PHE A 60 5.52 -1.59 -11.93
CA PHE A 60 4.60 -1.08 -12.94
C PHE A 60 5.33 -0.31 -14.06
N TYR A 61 6.22 0.60 -13.69
CA TYR A 61 6.96 1.38 -14.70
C TYR A 61 7.98 0.54 -15.47
N ASP A 62 8.61 -0.45 -14.83
CA ASP A 62 9.44 -1.45 -15.51
C ASP A 62 8.61 -2.20 -16.55
N HIS A 63 7.41 -2.68 -16.18
CA HIS A 63 6.49 -3.33 -17.11
C HIS A 63 6.09 -2.43 -18.29
N LEU A 64 5.82 -1.14 -18.05
CA LEU A 64 5.53 -0.20 -19.14
C LEU A 64 6.75 0.01 -20.04
N GLY A 65 7.95 0.15 -19.48
CA GLY A 65 9.20 0.28 -20.24
C GLY A 65 9.51 -0.93 -21.11
N GLU A 66 9.10 -2.13 -20.68
CA GLU A 66 9.26 -3.37 -21.45
C GLU A 66 8.20 -3.55 -22.54
N THR A 67 6.99 -3.04 -22.31
CA THR A 67 5.82 -3.33 -23.16
C THR A 67 5.44 -2.19 -24.11
N ARG A 68 5.94 -0.97 -23.90
CA ARG A 68 5.63 0.21 -24.72
C ARG A 68 6.81 0.62 -25.58
N GLU A 69 6.52 0.98 -26.83
CA GLU A 69 7.54 1.41 -27.81
C GLU A 69 7.81 2.93 -27.76
N GLU A 70 6.92 3.72 -27.16
CA GLU A 70 6.97 5.19 -27.08
C GLU A 70 6.93 5.68 -25.63
N ASP A 71 7.23 6.96 -25.42
CA ASP A 71 7.09 7.63 -24.12
C ASP A 71 5.66 7.46 -23.56
N PHE A 72 5.56 7.05 -22.29
CA PHE A 72 4.30 6.87 -21.58
C PHE A 72 4.08 7.94 -20.51
N PHE A 73 2.81 8.32 -20.29
CA PHE A 73 2.38 9.26 -19.26
C PHE A 73 1.34 8.62 -18.30
N GLU A 74 1.38 7.30 -18.19
CA GLU A 74 0.41 6.51 -17.42
C GLU A 74 0.84 6.43 -15.95
N TYR A 75 -0.12 6.50 -15.04
CA TYR A 75 0.07 6.24 -13.61
C TYR A 75 -0.67 4.96 -13.23
N PRO A 76 -0.12 4.14 -12.31
CA PRO A 76 -0.77 2.90 -11.91
C PRO A 76 -2.12 3.19 -11.24
N ASP A 77 -3.10 2.32 -11.45
CA ASP A 77 -4.41 2.40 -10.79
C ASP A 77 -4.34 1.87 -9.35
N TYR A 78 -3.57 2.59 -8.54
CA TYR A 78 -3.36 2.33 -7.12
C TYR A 78 -4.12 3.36 -6.28
N TYR A 79 -4.69 2.95 -5.16
CA TYR A 79 -5.63 3.76 -4.39
C TYR A 79 -5.35 3.66 -2.88
N THR A 80 -5.57 4.76 -2.17
CA THR A 80 -5.74 4.73 -0.71
C THR A 80 -7.21 4.85 -0.35
N PHE A 81 -7.65 4.10 0.65
CA PHE A 81 -9.01 4.16 1.20
C PHE A 81 -8.92 4.57 2.66
N GLN A 82 -9.29 5.81 2.95
CA GLN A 82 -9.08 6.45 4.25
C GLN A 82 -10.43 6.66 4.92
N THR A 83 -10.62 6.05 6.10
CA THR A 83 -11.88 6.15 6.86
C THR A 83 -11.92 7.32 7.86
N SER A 84 -10.79 7.99 8.08
CA SER A 84 -10.71 9.22 8.88
C SER A 84 -11.17 10.46 8.12
N ALA A 85 -11.62 11.48 8.88
CA ALA A 85 -11.92 12.80 8.33
C ALA A 85 -10.66 13.56 7.87
N ASP A 86 -9.54 13.36 8.57
CA ASP A 86 -8.26 13.95 8.21
C ASP A 86 -7.56 13.04 7.20
N LEU A 87 -7.54 13.47 5.94
CA LEU A 87 -6.97 12.73 4.82
C LEU A 87 -5.51 13.10 4.62
N ALA A 88 -4.65 12.10 4.41
CA ALA A 88 -3.30 12.32 3.93
C ALA A 88 -3.23 12.22 2.40
N ASP A 89 -2.28 12.94 1.83
CA ASP A 89 -1.97 12.97 0.41
C ASP A 89 -0.81 12.02 0.08
N TYR A 90 -1.12 10.90 -0.59
CA TYR A 90 -0.13 9.92 -1.04
C TYR A 90 0.37 10.15 -2.46
N ARG A 91 0.09 11.30 -3.09
CA ARG A 91 0.61 11.61 -4.44
C ARG A 91 2.14 11.62 -4.51
N MET A 92 2.81 11.80 -3.37
CA MET A 92 4.27 11.66 -3.28
C MET A 92 4.77 10.20 -3.37
N LEU A 93 3.87 9.24 -3.39
CA LEU A 93 4.18 7.84 -3.70
C LEU A 93 3.49 7.46 -5.02
N ASP A 94 3.36 8.36 -5.99
CA ASP A 94 2.71 8.13 -7.29
C ASP A 94 1.28 7.55 -7.24
N ILE A 95 0.59 7.66 -6.09
CA ILE A 95 -0.87 7.47 -5.99
C ILE A 95 -1.54 8.74 -6.54
N TYR A 96 -1.55 8.82 -7.87
CA TYR A 96 -1.90 10.02 -8.63
C TYR A 96 -2.90 9.68 -9.75
N PRO A 97 -3.87 10.58 -10.04
CA PRO A 97 -4.10 11.91 -9.45
C PRO A 97 -4.83 11.88 -8.10
N ASP A 98 -5.17 13.06 -7.57
CA ASP A 98 -5.75 13.27 -6.24
C ASP A 98 -6.97 12.38 -5.92
N HIS A 99 -7.85 12.13 -6.90
CA HIS A 99 -9.03 11.28 -6.71
C HIS A 99 -8.72 9.81 -6.40
N LYS A 100 -7.44 9.40 -6.46
CA LYS A 100 -6.98 8.08 -6.01
C LYS A 100 -6.75 8.01 -4.49
N ASN A 101 -6.76 9.15 -3.80
CA ASN A 101 -6.82 9.23 -2.34
C ASN A 101 -8.27 9.33 -1.91
N VAL A 102 -8.88 8.20 -1.56
CA VAL A 102 -10.33 8.05 -1.42
C VAL A 102 -10.73 8.20 0.03
N SER A 103 -11.53 9.21 0.35
CA SER A 103 -12.26 9.27 1.62
C SER A 103 -13.46 8.33 1.56
N VAL A 104 -13.63 7.50 2.58
CA VAL A 104 -14.74 6.56 2.69
C VAL A 104 -15.38 6.68 4.07
N GLU A 105 -16.70 6.52 4.16
CA GLU A 105 -17.37 6.43 5.44
C GLU A 105 -16.83 5.24 6.25
N PRO A 106 -16.64 5.37 7.59
CA PRO A 106 -16.07 4.33 8.44
C PRO A 106 -17.09 3.21 8.72
N THR A 107 -17.54 2.53 7.67
CA THR A 107 -18.38 1.34 7.75
C THR A 107 -17.86 0.29 6.80
N ALA A 108 -17.91 -0.98 7.23
CA ALA A 108 -17.40 -2.11 6.46
C ALA A 108 -18.01 -2.16 5.04
N GLU A 109 -19.33 -1.95 4.95
CA GLU A 109 -20.05 -1.98 3.68
C GLU A 109 -19.59 -0.87 2.71
N GLN A 110 -19.45 0.37 3.17
CA GLN A 110 -19.03 1.47 2.30
C GLN A 110 -17.59 1.32 1.85
N LEU A 111 -16.71 0.92 2.78
CA LEU A 111 -15.32 0.63 2.48
C LEU A 111 -15.19 -0.49 1.45
N LEU A 112 -15.88 -1.60 1.64
CA LEU A 112 -15.80 -2.72 0.70
C LEU A 112 -16.44 -2.40 -0.66
N ARG A 113 -17.49 -1.57 -0.71
CA ARG A 113 -18.01 -1.05 -1.98
C ARG A 113 -16.98 -0.20 -2.70
N ALA A 114 -16.33 0.73 -2.01
CA ALA A 114 -15.31 1.59 -2.60
C ALA A 114 -14.14 0.78 -3.19
N ILE A 115 -13.72 -0.29 -2.50
CA ILE A 115 -12.72 -1.26 -2.95
C ILE A 115 -13.21 -1.99 -4.22
N ASN A 116 -14.44 -2.54 -4.17
CA ASN A 116 -15.03 -3.28 -5.29
C ASN A 116 -15.24 -2.43 -6.54
N ASP A 117 -15.69 -1.18 -6.38
CA ASP A 117 -15.99 -0.26 -7.48
C ASP A 117 -14.72 0.19 -8.22
N ARG A 118 -13.56 0.13 -7.53
CA ARG A 118 -12.23 0.35 -8.12
C ARG A 118 -11.56 -0.93 -8.60
N ALA A 119 -12.23 -2.07 -8.49
CA ALA A 119 -11.76 -3.37 -8.95
C ALA A 119 -10.37 -3.76 -8.42
N ILE A 120 -10.09 -3.48 -7.14
CA ILE A 120 -8.81 -3.82 -6.50
C ILE A 120 -8.51 -5.33 -6.63
N THR A 121 -7.30 -5.65 -7.07
CA THR A 121 -6.79 -7.03 -7.22
C THR A 121 -5.79 -7.39 -6.12
N THR A 122 -5.02 -6.43 -5.61
CA THR A 122 -4.14 -6.58 -4.45
C THR A 122 -4.54 -5.63 -3.34
N LEU A 123 -4.87 -6.16 -2.15
CA LEU A 123 -5.38 -5.39 -1.02
C LEU A 123 -4.41 -5.42 0.17
N LEU A 124 -4.04 -4.23 0.67
CA LEU A 124 -3.31 -4.07 1.93
C LEU A 124 -4.26 -3.56 3.01
N VAL A 125 -4.25 -4.23 4.15
CA VAL A 125 -5.05 -3.88 5.34
C VAL A 125 -4.15 -3.74 6.57
N PRO A 126 -4.52 -2.93 7.57
CA PRO A 126 -3.72 -2.80 8.77
C PRO A 126 -3.76 -4.11 9.59
N ASP A 127 -2.67 -4.40 10.31
CA ASP A 127 -2.57 -5.55 11.21
C ASP A 127 -3.31 -5.27 12.52
N ILE A 128 -4.63 -5.22 12.42
CA ILE A 128 -5.55 -5.08 13.56
C ILE A 128 -6.20 -6.42 13.89
N SER A 129 -6.85 -6.48 15.06
CA SER A 129 -7.60 -7.67 15.45
C SER A 129 -8.79 -7.91 14.51
N PRO A 130 -9.05 -9.16 14.08
CA PRO A 130 -10.22 -9.51 13.30
C PRO A 130 -11.52 -9.07 13.97
N THR A 131 -12.44 -8.50 13.20
CA THR A 131 -13.79 -8.12 13.64
C THR A 131 -14.85 -8.73 12.72
N SER A 132 -16.01 -9.02 13.31
CA SER A 132 -17.19 -9.39 12.52
C SER A 132 -17.69 -8.16 11.78
N GLN A 133 -17.78 -8.24 10.45
CA GLN A 133 -18.17 -7.13 9.62
C GLN A 133 -19.65 -7.26 9.21
N ASP A 134 -20.42 -6.19 9.38
CA ASP A 134 -21.81 -6.12 8.88
C ASP A 134 -21.77 -5.70 7.40
N VAL A 135 -21.67 -6.69 6.52
CA VAL A 135 -21.49 -6.51 5.07
C VAL A 135 -22.46 -7.42 4.33
N ALA A 136 -23.08 -6.90 3.27
CA ALA A 136 -23.98 -7.70 2.44
C ALA A 136 -23.23 -8.81 1.69
N ASP A 137 -23.81 -10.00 1.63
CA ASP A 137 -23.22 -11.17 0.94
C ASP A 137 -22.77 -10.85 -0.49
N ILE A 138 -23.54 -10.06 -1.23
CA ILE A 138 -23.21 -9.70 -2.62
C ILE A 138 -21.97 -8.81 -2.73
N THR A 139 -21.71 -7.99 -1.70
CA THR A 139 -20.53 -7.13 -1.58
C THR A 139 -19.30 -7.99 -1.20
N LEU A 140 -19.47 -9.00 -0.36
CA LEU A 140 -18.42 -9.99 -0.05
C LEU A 140 -18.06 -10.84 -1.27
N GLN A 141 -19.04 -11.42 -1.97
CA GLN A 141 -18.79 -12.23 -3.16
C GLN A 141 -18.11 -11.45 -4.29
N SER A 142 -18.44 -10.16 -4.39
CA SER A 142 -17.77 -9.21 -5.27
C SER A 142 -16.27 -9.07 -4.96
N ALA A 143 -15.89 -9.04 -3.68
CA ALA A 143 -14.50 -8.94 -3.27
C ALA A 143 -13.75 -10.25 -3.52
N HIS A 144 -14.34 -11.39 -3.12
CA HIS A 144 -13.76 -12.72 -3.35
C HIS A 144 -13.50 -13.05 -4.82
N ARG A 145 -14.27 -12.48 -5.75
CA ARG A 145 -14.08 -12.69 -7.18
C ARG A 145 -12.94 -11.85 -7.78
N ARG A 146 -12.59 -10.73 -7.15
CA ARG A 146 -11.70 -9.72 -7.73
C ARG A 146 -10.33 -9.64 -7.06
N ILE A 147 -10.30 -9.84 -5.75
CA ILE A 147 -9.07 -9.71 -4.97
C ILE A 147 -8.34 -11.05 -5.03
N ASP A 148 -7.15 -11.02 -5.61
CA ASP A 148 -6.28 -12.18 -5.79
C ASP A 148 -5.27 -12.30 -4.63
N HIS A 149 -4.78 -11.15 -4.14
CA HIS A 149 -3.73 -11.10 -3.12
C HIS A 149 -4.09 -10.14 -1.99
N CYS A 150 -3.83 -10.55 -0.75
CA CYS A 150 -4.01 -9.70 0.42
C CYS A 150 -2.78 -9.73 1.31
N TYR A 151 -2.43 -8.57 1.87
CA TYR A 151 -1.32 -8.43 2.79
C TYR A 151 -1.70 -7.59 4.01
N THR A 152 -1.12 -7.89 5.17
CA THR A 152 -1.16 -6.98 6.31
C THR A 152 0.09 -6.10 6.37
N TYR A 153 -0.09 -4.89 6.85
CA TYR A 153 0.98 -3.97 7.22
C TYR A 153 0.71 -3.40 8.61
N ALA A 154 1.72 -2.86 9.29
CA ALA A 154 1.52 -2.11 10.53
C ALA A 154 1.90 -0.63 10.34
N PRO A 155 1.26 0.32 11.05
CA PRO A 155 1.55 1.75 10.91
C PRO A 155 3.02 2.11 11.18
N ASP A 156 3.70 1.34 12.03
CA ASP A 156 5.13 1.47 12.36
C ASP A 156 6.04 0.60 11.49
N GLY A 157 5.47 -0.15 10.54
CA GLY A 157 6.16 -1.06 9.62
C GLY A 157 6.47 -2.45 10.19
N CYS A 158 5.98 -2.80 11.39
CA CYS A 158 6.28 -4.06 12.07
C CYS A 158 4.99 -4.79 12.55
N PRO A 159 4.34 -5.61 11.70
CA PRO A 159 3.16 -6.37 12.09
C PRO A 159 3.50 -7.50 13.07
N SER A 160 2.48 -8.00 13.77
CA SER A 160 2.57 -9.03 14.81
C SER A 160 3.09 -10.38 14.30
N ASN A 161 2.84 -10.68 13.04
CA ASN A 161 3.37 -11.84 12.33
C ASN A 161 3.91 -11.35 10.99
N VAL A 162 5.05 -11.92 10.58
CA VAL A 162 5.80 -11.46 9.41
C VAL A 162 6.15 -12.66 8.56
N ASP A 163 5.86 -12.57 7.27
CA ASP A 163 6.31 -13.57 6.28
C ASP A 163 7.53 -13.05 5.50
N PHE A 164 7.59 -11.75 5.24
CA PHE A 164 8.70 -11.14 4.52
C PHE A 164 8.90 -9.66 4.89
N SER A 165 10.05 -9.13 4.48
CA SER A 165 10.37 -7.71 4.63
C SER A 165 10.87 -7.11 3.32
N ILE A 166 10.58 -5.82 3.12
CA ILE A 166 11.10 -5.00 2.03
C ILE A 166 11.98 -3.93 2.63
N ARG A 167 13.17 -3.75 2.06
CA ARG A 167 14.12 -2.69 2.44
C ARG A 167 14.55 -1.89 1.22
N HIS A 168 14.71 -0.59 1.38
CA HIS A 168 15.28 0.31 0.36
C HIS A 168 15.99 1.50 1.02
N PRO A 169 16.83 2.27 0.30
CA PRO A 169 17.50 3.45 0.83
C PRO A 169 16.49 4.42 1.46
N ARG A 170 16.84 5.02 2.61
CA ARG A 170 15.95 5.93 3.33
C ARG A 170 15.64 7.17 2.51
N GLN A 171 16.66 7.75 1.88
CA GLN A 171 16.47 8.90 1.01
C GLN A 171 16.43 8.47 -0.45
N PRO A 172 15.57 9.08 -1.29
CA PRO A 172 14.71 10.24 -0.99
C PRO A 172 13.35 9.92 -0.35
N VAL A 173 13.03 8.65 -0.12
CA VAL A 173 11.69 8.19 0.29
C VAL A 173 11.20 8.82 1.60
N HIS A 174 12.09 9.04 2.55
CA HIS A 174 11.76 9.68 3.82
C HIS A 174 11.18 11.09 3.63
N ASP A 175 11.69 11.86 2.67
CA ASP A 175 11.15 13.20 2.38
C ASP A 175 9.75 13.11 1.76
N TRP A 176 9.47 12.05 1.00
CA TRP A 176 8.13 11.77 0.46
C TRP A 176 7.15 11.39 1.57
N PHE A 177 7.56 10.51 2.50
CA PHE A 177 6.76 10.15 3.67
C PHE A 177 6.49 11.36 4.57
N LYS A 178 7.49 12.22 4.74
CA LYS A 178 7.35 13.47 5.47
C LYS A 178 6.32 14.38 4.81
N THR A 179 6.40 14.56 3.50
CA THR A 179 5.42 15.35 2.74
C THR A 179 3.99 14.81 2.90
N THR A 180 3.81 13.49 2.85
CA THR A 180 2.50 12.85 3.10
C THR A 180 2.03 13.12 4.53
N THR A 181 2.91 13.07 5.52
CA THR A 181 2.56 13.36 6.92
C THR A 181 2.19 14.83 7.12
N GLU A 182 2.92 15.77 6.49
CA GLU A 182 2.67 17.21 6.53
C GLU A 182 1.36 17.62 5.84
N SER A 183 0.80 16.77 4.98
CA SER A 183 -0.50 17.02 4.33
C SER A 183 -1.71 16.85 5.26
N LEU A 184 -1.53 16.19 6.42
CA LEU A 184 -2.58 16.02 7.42
C LEU A 184 -2.89 17.36 8.09
N HIS A 185 -4.16 17.76 8.07
CA HIS A 185 -4.60 19.03 8.65
C HIS A 185 -4.93 18.86 10.14
N GLY A 186 -3.93 18.91 11.03
CA GLY A 186 -4.09 18.79 12.48
C GLY A 186 -2.81 19.11 13.26
N ASP A 187 -2.88 19.25 14.59
CA ASP A 187 -1.79 19.70 15.48
C ASP A 187 -0.53 18.81 15.41
N SER A 188 0.36 19.14 14.46
CA SER A 188 1.83 19.17 14.53
C SER A 188 2.54 18.16 15.45
N THR A 189 2.19 16.87 15.41
CA THR A 189 2.91 15.82 16.14
C THR A 189 3.11 14.52 15.38
N THR A 190 2.52 14.37 14.19
CA THR A 190 2.73 13.17 13.38
C THR A 190 4.14 13.23 12.79
N CYS A 191 5.00 12.34 13.27
CA CYS A 191 6.35 12.15 12.75
C CYS A 191 6.36 10.90 11.87
N VAL A 192 7.16 10.91 10.81
CA VAL A 192 7.39 9.69 10.01
C VAL A 192 7.98 8.63 10.94
N PRO A 193 7.37 7.43 11.04
CA PRO A 193 7.95 6.34 11.82
C PRO A 193 9.37 6.02 11.32
N LEU A 194 10.24 5.56 12.23
CA LEU A 194 11.62 5.28 11.87
C LEU A 194 11.76 4.16 10.83
N PHE A 195 10.80 3.22 10.78
CA PHE A 195 10.78 2.05 9.87
C PHE A 195 12.11 1.29 9.87
N GLY A 196 12.36 0.58 10.97
CA GLY A 196 13.58 -0.20 11.18
C GLY A 196 14.64 0.50 12.04
N PRO A 197 15.69 -0.23 12.45
CA PRO A 197 16.71 0.26 13.38
C PRO A 197 17.88 1.01 12.70
N ASP A 198 17.93 1.01 11.36
CA ASP A 198 19.03 1.55 10.56
C ASP A 198 18.66 2.93 10.02
N ASP A 199 19.49 3.94 10.26
CA ASP A 199 19.26 5.34 9.86
C ASP A 199 19.52 5.60 8.37
N ASP A 200 20.10 4.66 7.63
CA ASP A 200 20.32 4.78 6.18
C ASP A 200 19.24 4.08 5.34
N TRP A 201 18.41 3.24 5.97
CA TRP A 201 17.43 2.39 5.28
C TRP A 201 16.04 2.43 5.89
N ILE A 202 15.03 2.35 5.04
CA ILE A 202 13.66 2.07 5.46
C ILE A 202 13.45 0.55 5.34
N LEU A 203 12.94 -0.06 6.40
CA LEU A 203 12.58 -1.47 6.49
C LEU A 203 11.12 -1.57 6.94
N GLN A 204 10.30 -2.23 6.12
CA GLN A 204 8.92 -2.53 6.44
C GLN A 204 8.64 -4.01 6.22
N GLN A 205 7.76 -4.54 7.06
CA GLN A 205 7.46 -5.96 7.15
C GLN A 205 5.99 -6.22 6.82
N PHE A 206 5.75 -7.38 6.24
CA PHE A 206 4.46 -7.73 5.67
C PHE A 206 4.15 -9.20 5.92
N ARG A 207 2.86 -9.51 5.85
CA ARG A 207 2.34 -10.87 5.95
C ARG A 207 1.32 -11.07 4.86
N GLU A 208 1.41 -12.18 4.14
CA GLU A 208 0.36 -12.58 3.20
C GLU A 208 -0.79 -13.23 3.98
N ILE A 209 -2.02 -12.86 3.63
CA ILE A 209 -3.23 -13.37 4.27
C ILE A 209 -4.28 -13.70 3.22
N SER A 210 -5.26 -14.52 3.61
CA SER A 210 -6.42 -14.79 2.76
C SER A 210 -7.32 -13.56 2.62
N VAL A 211 -8.14 -13.52 1.56
CA VAL A 211 -9.18 -12.49 1.39
C VAL A 211 -10.10 -12.41 2.59
N GLU A 212 -10.55 -13.55 3.13
CA GLU A 212 -11.42 -13.60 4.32
C GLU A 212 -10.77 -12.90 5.52
N GLN A 213 -9.51 -13.24 5.81
CA GLN A 213 -8.74 -12.59 6.88
C GLN A 213 -8.54 -11.09 6.66
N ALA A 214 -8.45 -10.64 5.40
CA ALA A 214 -8.28 -9.23 5.09
C ALA A 214 -9.57 -8.45 5.31
N LEU A 215 -10.70 -9.03 4.93
CA LEU A 215 -12.02 -8.43 5.14
C LEU A 215 -12.37 -8.32 6.63
N GLU A 216 -11.95 -9.27 7.46
CA GLU A 216 -12.09 -9.17 8.92
C GLU A 216 -11.25 -8.03 9.54
N ARG A 217 -10.31 -7.43 8.79
CA ARG A 217 -9.37 -6.40 9.27
C ARG A 217 -9.62 -5.02 8.68
N LEU A 218 -10.78 -4.78 8.07
CA LEU A 218 -11.11 -3.42 7.63
C LEU A 218 -11.26 -2.49 8.85
N PRO A 219 -10.59 -1.32 8.88
CA PRO A 219 -10.53 -0.40 10.01
C PRO A 219 -11.78 0.49 10.07
N VAL A 220 -12.85 -0.05 10.63
CA VAL A 220 -14.17 0.58 10.78
C VAL A 220 -14.71 0.46 12.19
#